data_AF-D3D670-F1
#
_entry.id   AF-D3D670-F1
#
_cell.length_a   1.000
_cell.length_b   1.000
_cell.length_c   1.000
_cell.angle_alpha   90.00
_cell.angle_beta   90.00
_cell.angle_gamma   90.00
#
_symmetry.space_group_name_H-M   'P 1'
#
loop_
_entity.id
_entity.type
_entity.pdbx_description
1 polymer ?
#
loop_
_entity_poly.entity_id
_entity_poly.type
_entity_poly.pdbx_seq_one_letter_code
_entity_poly.pdbx_strand_id
1 'polypeptide(L)' 'MTSGELRAARKELSRLERALEKLERQESELHTALAEAATDHRRILALNTELQAVTAQKDSTEEQWLTLASRIEGS' A
#
# COMPACT_ATOMS: atom_id res chain seq x y z
N MET A 1 5.36 11.45 23.57
CA MET A 1 5.22 9.98 23.82
C MET A 1 6.29 9.49 24.79
N THR A 2 6.14 8.32 25.43
CA THR A 2 7.23 7.68 26.17
C THR A 2 8.30 7.12 25.21
N SER A 3 9.51 6.84 25.71
CA SER A 3 10.60 6.26 24.90
C SER A 3 10.21 4.91 24.28
N GLY A 4 9.45 4.08 25.01
CA GLY A 4 8.96 2.78 24.53
C GLY A 4 7.93 2.92 23.40
N GLU A 5 6.97 3.82 23.58
CA GLU A 5 5.95 4.13 22.56
C GLU A 5 6.57 4.70 21.30
N LEU A 6 7.58 5.58 21.40
CA LEU A 6 8.27 6.14 20.25
C LEU A 6 9.01 5.06 19.43
N ARG A 7 9.66 4.10 20.10
CA ARG A 7 10.33 2.98 19.42
C ARG A 7 9.32 2.08 18.72
N ALA A 8 8.21 1.77 19.37
CA ALA A 8 7.14 0.97 18.77
C ALA A 8 6.53 1.67 17.55
N ALA A 9 6.25 2.97 17.65
CA ALA A 9 5.71 3.77 16.55
C ALA A 9 6.66 3.84 15.36
N ARG A 10 7.96 4.04 15.58
CA ARG A 10 8.97 4.02 14.50
C ARG A 10 9.06 2.66 13.81
N LYS A 11 8.96 1.57 14.57
CA LYS A 11 8.93 0.21 14.01
C LYS A 11 7.68 -0.02 13.15
N GLU A 12 6.53 0.47 13.58
CA GLU A 12 5.29 0.38 12.82
C GLU A 12 5.36 1.23 11.54
N LEU A 13 5.93 2.43 11.61
CA LEU A 13 6.17 3.27 10.43
C LEU A 13 7.00 2.52 9.36
N SER A 14 8.11 1.89 9.77
CA SER A 14 8.94 1.07 8.86
C SER A 14 8.22 -0.19 8.34
N ARG A 15 7.21 -0.69 9.06
CA ARG A 15 6.38 -1.80 8.57
C ARG A 15 5.43 -1.32 7.48
N LEU A 16 4.81 -0.16 7.68
CA LEU A 16 3.91 0.47 6.70
C LEU A 16 4.65 0.84 5.42
N GLU A 17 5.89 1.36 5.51
CA GLU A 17 6.75 1.63 4.34
C GLU A 17 6.98 0.37 3.49
N ARG A 18 7.37 -0.74 4.12
CA ARG A 18 7.57 -2.01 3.41
C ARG A 18 6.28 -2.57 2.81
N ALA A 19 5.14 -2.30 3.45
CA ALA A 19 3.84 -2.69 2.92
C ALA A 19 3.50 -1.88 1.66
N LEU A 20 3.71 -0.56 1.68
CA LEU A 20 3.56 0.32 0.52
C LEU A 20 4.44 -0.13 -0.64
N GLU A 21 5.74 -0.37 -0.42
CA GLU A 21 6.65 -0.87 -1.47
C GLU A 21 6.16 -2.19 -2.10
N LYS A 22 5.55 -3.07 -1.29
CA LYS A 22 4.99 -4.32 -1.81
C LYS A 22 3.75 -4.07 -2.65
N LEU A 23 2.85 -3.19 -2.19
CA LEU A 23 1.64 -2.85 -2.91
C LEU A 23 1.96 -2.15 -4.24
N GLU A 24 2.97 -1.28 -4.27
CA GLU A 24 3.46 -0.64 -5.50
C GLU A 24 3.99 -1.66 -6.53
N ARG A 25 4.75 -2.67 -6.08
CA ARG A 25 5.18 -3.76 -6.96
C ARG A 25 3.99 -4.54 -7.52
N GLN A 26 3.02 -4.88 -6.67
CA GLN A 26 1.81 -5.59 -7.08
C GLN A 26 0.98 -4.76 -8.08
N GLU A 27 0.80 -3.47 -7.84
CA GLU A 27 0.14 -2.54 -8.75
C GLU A 27 0.82 -2.51 -10.13
N SER A 28 2.16 -2.43 -10.15
CA SER A 28 2.94 -2.47 -11.40
C SER A 28 2.82 -3.79 -12.16
N GLU A 29 2.85 -4.92 -11.45
CA GLU A 29 2.64 -6.26 -12.03
C GLU A 29 1.24 -6.39 -12.64
N LEU A 30 0.21 -5.88 -11.95
CA LEU A 30 -1.18 -5.88 -12.43
C LEU A 30 -1.36 -5.01 -13.66
N HIS A 31 -0.76 -3.82 -13.70
CA HIS A 31 -0.76 -2.98 -14.89
C HIS A 31 -0.11 -3.67 -16.09
N THR A 32 0.99 -4.38 -15.87
CA THR A 32 1.66 -5.17 -16.92
C THR A 32 0.74 -6.28 -17.41
N ALA A 33 0.14 -7.04 -16.49
CA ALA A 33 -0.79 -8.12 -16.83
C ALA A 33 -2.05 -7.62 -17.57
N LEU A 34 -2.55 -6.43 -17.23
CA LEU A 34 -3.67 -5.79 -17.93
C LEU A 34 -3.31 -5.45 -19.38
N ALA A 35 -2.10 -4.90 -19.60
CA ALA A 35 -1.60 -4.60 -20.95
C ALA A 35 -1.44 -5.87 -21.80
N GLU A 36 -1.06 -7.00 -21.19
CA GLU A 36 -0.92 -8.30 -21.87
C GLU A 36 -2.26 -8.99 -22.16
N ALA A 37 -3.31 -8.70 -21.40
CA ALA A 37 -4.62 -9.37 -21.50
C ALA A 37 -5.50 -8.86 -22.66
N ALA A 38 -4.91 -8.24 -23.69
CA ALA A 38 -5.55 -7.36 -24.69
C ALA A 38 -6.87 -7.84 -25.33
N THR A 39 -7.14 -9.15 -25.41
CA THR A 39 -8.38 -9.70 -25.99
C THR A 39 -9.20 -10.57 -25.03
N ASP A 40 -8.70 -10.81 -23.81
CA ASP A 40 -9.40 -11.60 -22.80
C ASP A 40 -10.16 -10.71 -21.83
N HIS A 41 -11.41 -10.40 -22.20
CA HIS A 41 -12.27 -9.53 -21.41
C HIS A 41 -12.53 -10.05 -19.99
N ARG A 42 -12.59 -11.38 -19.79
CA ARG A 42 -12.79 -11.96 -18.45
C ARG A 42 -11.57 -11.74 -17.57
N ARG A 43 -10.38 -11.96 -18.14
CA ARG A 43 -9.11 -11.70 -17.45
C ARG A 43 -8.94 -10.20 -17.14
N ILE A 44 -9.28 -9.31 -18.07
CA ILE A 44 -9.24 -7.86 -17.85
C ILE A 44 -10.13 -7.45 -16.67
N LEU A 45 -11.37 -7.96 -16.59
CA LEU A 45 -12.27 -7.65 -15.48
C LEU A 45 -11.70 -8.13 -14.13
N ALA A 46 -11.18 -9.35 -14.07
CA ALA A 46 -10.57 -9.89 -12.85
C ALA A 46 -9.36 -9.06 -12.40
N LEU A 47 -8.45 -8.73 -13.33
CA LEU A 47 -7.27 -7.91 -13.05
C LEU A 47 -7.64 -6.49 -12.61
N ASN A 48 -8.68 -5.89 -13.19
CA ASN A 48 -9.16 -4.57 -12.75
C ASN A 48 -9.72 -4.61 -11.33
N THR A 49 -10.47 -5.66 -10.96
CA THR A 49 -10.94 -5.82 -9.57
C THR A 49 -9.77 -5.96 -8.59
N GLU A 50 -8.74 -6.72 -8.96
CA GLU A 50 -7.54 -6.87 -8.13
C GLU A 50 -6.77 -5.54 -8.01
N LEU A 51 -6.61 -4.81 -9.13
CA LEU A 51 -5.97 -3.50 -9.15
C LEU A 51 -6.70 -2.51 -8.24
N GLN A 52 -8.03 -2.44 -8.33
CA GLN A 52 -8.84 -1.59 -7.45
C GLN A 52 -8.63 -1.92 -5.96
N ALA A 53 -8.52 -3.20 -5.62
CA ALA A 53 -8.27 -3.63 -4.25
C ALA A 53 -6.85 -3.22 -3.78
N VAL A 54 -5.84 -3.37 -4.63
CA VAL A 54 -4.45 -2.98 -4.33
C VAL A 54 -4.34 -1.46 -4.14
N THR A 55 -4.93 -0.67 -5.04
CA THR A 55 -4.94 0.80 -4.93
C THR A 55 -5.65 1.24 -3.65
N ALA A 56 -6.83 0.69 -3.35
CA ALA A 56 -7.55 1.04 -2.12
C ALA A 56 -6.76 0.66 -0.85
N GLN A 57 -6.07 -0.48 -0.85
CA GLN A 57 -5.21 -0.88 0.26
C GLN A 57 -3.98 0.02 0.40
N LYS A 58 -3.41 0.48 -0.72
CA LYS A 58 -2.29 1.42 -0.74
C LYS A 58 -2.70 2.76 -0.13
N ASP A 59 -3.82 3.34 -0.57
CA ASP A 59 -4.37 4.58 -0.03
C ASP A 59 -4.59 4.49 1.50
N SER A 60 -5.21 3.40 1.97
CA SER A 60 -5.43 3.19 3.40
C SER A 60 -4.11 3.01 4.18
N THR A 61 -3.11 2.37 3.58
CA THR A 61 -1.80 2.18 4.21
C THR A 61 -1.03 3.51 4.29
N GLU A 62 -1.14 4.34 3.25
CA GLU A 62 -0.55 5.68 3.21
C GLU A 62 -1.20 6.61 4.24
N GLU A 63 -2.53 6.59 4.38
CA GLU A 63 -3.23 7.36 5.41
C GLU A 63 -2.78 6.96 6.83
N GLN A 64 -2.63 5.66 7.08
CA GLN A 64 -2.09 5.15 8.35
C GLN A 64 -0.65 5.61 8.58
N TRP A 65 0.18 5.57 7.54
CA TRP A 65 1.57 6.03 7.60
C TRP A 65 1.64 7.52 7.93
N LEU A 66 0.88 8.35 7.22
CA LEU A 66 0.82 9.80 7.44
C LEU A 66 0.34 10.13 8.85
N THR A 67 -0.74 9.48 9.28
CA THR A 67 -1.30 9.65 10.63
C THR A 67 -0.28 9.31 11.71
N LEU A 68 0.46 8.20 11.53
CA LEU A 68 1.48 7.78 12.49
C LEU A 68 2.71 8.68 12.48
N ALA A 69 3.17 9.10 11.30
CA ALA A 69 4.26 10.04 11.14
C ALA A 69 3.95 11.37 11.84
N SER A 70 2.77 11.95 11.59
CA SER A 70 2.33 13.19 12.25
C SER A 70 2.26 13.04 13.78
N ARG A 71 1.82 11.89 14.29
CA ARG A 71 1.82 11.62 15.75
C ARG A 71 3.23 11.57 16.33
N ILE A 72 4.19 10.99 15.60
CA ILE A 72 5.59 10.93 16.01
C ILE A 72 6.22 12.33 16.01
N GLU A 73 5.96 13.14 14.99
CA GLU A 73 6.48 14.51 14.87
C GLU A 73 5.91 15.45 15.94
N GLY A 74 4.63 15.29 16.30
CA GLY A 74 3.96 16.09 17.33
C GLY A 74 4.16 15.63 18.77
N SER A 75 5.00 14.62 19.01
CA SER A 75 5.16 13.90 20.29
C SER A 75 6.34 14.38 21.13
#